data_AF-A0A0H1R889-F1
#
_entry.id   AF-A0A0H1R889-F1
#
_cell.length_a   1.000
_cell.length_b   1.000
_cell.length_c   1.000
_cell.angle_alpha   90.00
_cell.angle_beta   90.00
_cell.angle_gamma   90.00
#
_symmetry.space_group_name_H-M   'P 1'
#
loop_
_entity.id
_entity.type
_entity.pdbx_description
1 polymer ?
#
loop_
_entity_poly.entity_id
_entity_poly.type
_entity_poly.pdbx_seq_one_letter_code
_entity_poly.pdbx_strand_id
1 'polypeptide(L)' 'MSCYFSFAQRDTHHWDVSDGRERVFAIRGEPGRIIVRDERSGDQQYGRHPRAISCFETVNQAMAWCALQLILNPKDSAP' A
#
# COMPACT_ATOMS: atom_id res chain seq x y z
N MET A 1 14.97 -9.83 9.90
CA MET A 1 14.20 -9.68 8.66
C MET A 1 14.31 -8.22 8.26
N SER A 2 14.95 -7.90 7.13
CA SER A 2 15.01 -6.51 6.64
C SER A 2 13.77 -6.26 5.78
N CYS A 3 12.78 -5.57 6.33
CA CYS A 3 11.59 -5.15 5.58
C CYS A 3 11.99 -3.94 4.73
N TYR A 4 12.43 -4.18 3.49
CA TYR A 4 12.72 -3.11 2.55
C TYR A 4 11.41 -2.70 1.85
N PHE A 5 11.06 -1.42 1.95
CA PHE A 5 9.97 -0.84 1.18
C PHE A 5 10.31 0.59 0.78
N SER A 6 9.64 1.09 -0.26
CA SER A 6 9.84 2.45 -0.75
C SER A 6 8.50 3.14 -1.04
N PHE A 7 8.53 4.47 -0.95
CA PHE A 7 7.46 5.35 -1.39
C PHE A 7 7.94 6.15 -2.60
N ALA A 8 7.18 6.13 -3.67
CA ALA A 8 7.47 6.92 -4.86
C ALA A 8 6.27 7.80 -5.20
N GLN A 9 6.48 9.12 -5.23
CA GLN A 9 5.45 10.05 -5.66
C GLN A 9 5.37 10.06 -7.19
N ARG A 10 4.19 9.80 -7.75
CA ARG A 10 3.94 9.93 -9.20
C ARG A 10 3.44 11.31 -9.58
N ASP A 11 2.53 11.83 -8.78
CA ASP A 11 1.92 13.16 -8.94
C ASP A 11 1.50 13.71 -7.56
N THR A 12 0.92 14.92 -7.53
CA THR A 12 0.51 15.60 -6.30
C THR A 12 -0.48 14.79 -5.45
N HIS A 13 -1.23 13.88 -6.07
CA HIS A 13 -2.32 13.12 -5.45
C HIS A 13 -2.09 11.62 -5.48
N HIS A 14 -0.88 11.14 -5.79
CA HIS A 14 -0.62 9.73 -6.03
C HIS A 14 0.78 9.30 -5.59
N TRP A 15 0.81 8.28 -4.74
CA TRP A 15 2.02 7.59 -4.32
C TRP A 15 1.91 6.10 -4.56
N ASP A 16 2.98 5.52 -5.10
CA ASP A 16 3.18 4.08 -5.13
C ASP A 16 3.95 3.65 -3.88
N VAL A 17 3.55 2.53 -3.29
CA VAL A 17 4.31 1.84 -2.23
C VAL A 17 4.78 0.50 -2.77
N SER A 18 6.07 0.21 -2.67
CA SER A 18 6.67 -1.03 -3.20
C SER A 18 7.44 -1.78 -2.12
N ASP A 19 7.45 -3.11 -2.18
CA ASP A 19 8.17 -4.01 -1.25
C ASP A 19 9.56 -4.42 -1.78
N GLY A 20 10.08 -3.67 -2.75
CA GLY A 20 11.33 -3.98 -3.46
C GLY A 20 11.18 -4.99 -4.60
N ARG A 21 10.03 -5.66 -4.75
CA ARG A 21 9.75 -6.56 -5.88
C ARG A 21 8.64 -6.01 -6.76
N GLU A 22 7.57 -5.55 -6.15
CA GLU A 22 6.39 -5.06 -6.86
C GLU A 22 5.72 -3.89 -6.13
N ARG A 23 4.76 -3.25 -6.81
CA ARG A 23 3.88 -2.29 -6.16
C ARG A 23 2.85 -3.05 -5.33
N VAL A 24 2.79 -2.72 -4.04
CA VAL A 24 1.95 -3.38 -3.05
C VAL A 24 0.80 -2.49 -2.57
N PHE A 25 0.96 -1.16 -2.60
CA PHE A 25 -0.14 -0.24 -2.35
C PHE A 25 -0.11 0.94 -3.32
N ALA A 26 -1.29 1.53 -3.56
CA ALA A 26 -1.44 2.83 -4.20
C ALA A 26 -2.20 3.79 -3.27
N ILE A 27 -1.55 4.87 -2.87
CA ILE A 27 -2.14 5.96 -2.08
C ILE A 27 -2.64 7.02 -3.05
N ARG A 28 -3.90 7.42 -2.94
CA ARG A 28 -4.52 8.43 -3.82
C ARG A 28 -5.37 9.43 -3.07
N GLY A 29 -5.56 10.61 -3.66
CA GLY A 29 -6.57 11.57 -3.25
C GLY A 29 -5.99 12.90 -2.76
N GLU A 30 -6.81 13.63 -2.02
CA GLU A 30 -6.51 14.96 -1.50
C GLU A 30 -6.53 14.95 0.03
N PRO A 31 -5.83 15.88 0.70
CA PRO A 31 -5.97 16.05 2.15
C PRO A 31 -7.45 16.12 2.57
N GLY A 32 -7.81 15.37 3.62
CA GLY A 32 -9.20 15.15 4.06
C GLY A 32 -9.89 13.96 3.39
N ARG A 33 -9.35 13.43 2.28
CA ARG A 33 -9.88 12.26 1.57
C ARG A 33 -8.76 11.47 0.88
N ILE A 34 -7.87 10.90 1.67
CA ILE A 34 -6.82 10.00 1.19
C ILE A 34 -7.33 8.56 1.23
N ILE A 35 -7.11 7.83 0.14
CA ILE A 35 -7.44 6.41 0.02
C ILE A 35 -6.18 5.59 -0.23
N VAL A 36 -6.13 4.40 0.35
CA VAL A 36 -5.10 3.39 0.06
C VAL A 36 -5.78 2.20 -0.60
N ARG A 37 -5.24 1.78 -1.74
CA ARG A 37 -5.63 0.56 -2.43
C ARG A 37 -4.56 -0.50 -2.15
N ASP A 38 -4.98 -1.63 -1.59
CA ASP A 38 -4.12 -2.82 -1.47
C ASP A 38 -4.00 -3.52 -2.83
N GLU A 39 -2.79 -3.62 -3.35
CA GLU A 39 -2.48 -4.15 -4.68
C GLU A 39 -1.56 -5.38 -4.64
N ARG A 40 -1.32 -5.97 -3.46
CA ARG A 40 -0.42 -7.13 -3.30
C ARG A 40 -0.84 -8.34 -4.13
N SER A 41 0.08 -8.90 -4.92
CA SER A 41 -0.15 -10.04 -5.82
C SER A 41 -0.05 -11.38 -5.09
N GLY A 42 -1.13 -11.89 -4.50
CA GLY A 42 -1.08 -13.17 -3.78
C GLY A 42 -2.37 -13.50 -3.06
N ASP A 43 -3.18 -12.48 -2.83
CA ASP A 43 -4.53 -12.64 -2.34
C ASP A 43 -5.47 -13.05 -3.48
N GLN A 44 -5.26 -14.26 -4.03
CA GLN A 44 -6.24 -14.91 -4.92
C GLN A 44 -7.61 -15.06 -4.25
N GLN A 45 -7.68 -14.96 -2.91
CA GLN A 45 -8.92 -14.91 -2.15
C GLN A 45 -9.74 -13.63 -2.43
N TYR A 46 -9.12 -12.56 -2.93
CA TYR A 46 -9.79 -11.32 -3.38
C TYR A 46 -9.76 -11.15 -4.91
N GLY A 47 -9.79 -12.27 -5.64
CA GLY A 47 -9.80 -12.35 -7.10
C GLY A 47 -11.00 -11.70 -7.82
N ARG A 48 -11.84 -10.91 -7.15
CA ARG A 48 -12.84 -10.05 -7.79
C ARG A 48 -12.97 -8.73 -7.04
N HIS A 49 -12.93 -7.64 -7.82
CA HIS A 49 -13.19 -6.27 -7.40
C HIS A 49 -14.38 -6.13 -6.42
N PRO A 50 -14.33 -5.16 -5.48
CA PRO A 50 -13.31 -4.13 -5.29
C PRO A 50 -12.25 -4.48 -4.24
N ARG A 51 -10.99 -4.09 -4.51
CA ARG A 51 -9.86 -4.18 -3.57
C ARG A 51 -10.19 -3.41 -2.29
N ALA A 52 -9.74 -3.89 -1.13
CA ALA A 52 -9.96 -3.19 0.14
C ALA A 52 -9.43 -1.75 0.04
N ILE A 53 -10.29 -0.78 0.38
CA ILE A 53 -9.93 0.64 0.42
C ILE A 53 -9.90 1.06 1.87
N SER A 54 -8.75 1.54 2.32
CA SER A 54 -8.61 2.22 3.61
C SER A 54 -8.57 3.72 3.41
N CYS A 55 -9.29 4.46 4.26
CA CYS A 55 -9.40 5.92 4.16
C CYS A 55 -8.63 6.58 5.30
N PHE A 56 -7.96 7.68 4.98
CA PHE A 56 -7.15 8.47 5.91
C PHE A 56 -7.37 9.96 5.66
N GLU A 57 -7.07 10.79 6.66
CA GLU A 57 -7.16 12.24 6.55
C GLU A 57 -5.94 12.82 5.82
N THR A 58 -4.77 12.19 5.98
CA THR A 58 -3.51 12.69 5.41
C THR A 58 -2.69 11.58 4.75
N VAL A 59 -1.81 11.98 3.82
CA VAL A 59 -0.87 11.06 3.16
C VAL A 59 0.08 10.41 4.18
N ASN A 60 0.49 11.15 5.21
CA ASN A 60 1.38 10.64 6.25
C ASN A 60 0.73 9.49 7.04
N GLN A 61 -0.56 9.61 7.39
CA GLN A 61 -1.31 8.53 8.03
C GLN A 61 -1.38 7.30 7.13
N ALA A 62 -1.68 7.50 5.84
CA ALA A 62 -1.72 6.43 4.85
C ALA A 62 -0.35 5.73 4.70
N MET A 63 0.75 6.49 4.60
CA MET A 63 2.10 5.95 4.53
C MET A 63 2.49 5.16 5.78
N ALA A 64 2.20 5.70 6.97
CA ALA A 64 2.47 5.01 8.23
C ALA A 64 1.70 3.69 8.31
N TRP A 65 0.43 3.68 7.89
CA TRP A 65 -0.36 2.46 7.80
C TRP A 65 0.25 1.45 6.82
N CYS A 66 0.63 1.88 5.60
CA CYS A 66 1.28 1.00 4.62
C CYS A 66 2.57 0.38 5.17
N ALA A 67 3.42 1.18 5.81
CA ALA A 67 4.66 0.71 6.42
C ALA A 67 4.38 -0.35 7.50
N LEU A 68 3.40 -0.10 8.38
CA LEU A 68 2.98 -1.07 9.40
C LEU A 68 2.45 -2.36 8.78
N GLN A 69 1.65 -2.28 7.72
CA GLN A 69 1.17 -3.47 7.01
C GLN A 69 2.33 -4.31 6.45
N LEU A 70 3.37 -3.69 5.89
CA LEU A 70 4.52 -4.42 5.34
C LEU A 70 5.45 -4.99 6.42
N ILE A 71 5.49 -4.37 7.60
CA ILE A 71 6.26 -4.86 8.74
C ILE A 71 5.54 -6.02 9.45
N LEU A 72 4.23 -5.89 9.68
CA LEU A 72 3.44 -6.84 10.47
C LEU A 72 2.90 -8.00 9.63
N ASN A 73 2.57 -7.74 8.37
CA ASN A 73 2.06 -8.71 7.41
C ASN A 73 2.98 -8.76 6.18
N PRO A 74 4.28 -9.09 6.35
CA PRO A 74 5.14 -9.29 5.21
C PRO A 74 4.52 -10.39 4.35
N LYS A 75 4.47 -10.18 3.03
CA LYS A 75 4.12 -11.26 2.12
C LYS A 75 5.09 -12.39 2.43
N ASP A 76 4.57 -13.51 2.92
CA ASP A 76 5.41 -14.65 3.25
C ASP A 76 6.35 -14.84 2.07
N SER A 77 7.65 -14.84 2.38
CA SER A 77 8.69 -15.19 1.43
C SER A 77 8.53 -16.69 1.18
N ALA A 78 7.43 -17.10 0.56
CA ALA A 78 7.25 -18.45 0.08
C ALA A 78 8.41 -18.69 -0.92
N PRO A 79 9.17 -19.78 -0.74
CA PRO A 79 10.37 -20.07 -1.51
C PRO A 79 10.10 -20.19 -3.01
#